data_AF-A0ABD0C1K5-F1
#
_entry.id   AF-A0ABD0C1K5-F1
#
_cell.length_a   1.000
_cell.length_b   1.000
_cell.length_c   1.000
_cell.angle_alpha   90.00
_cell.angle_beta   90.00
_cell.angle_gamma   90.00
#
_symmetry.space_group_name_H-M   'P 1'
#
loop_
_entity.id
_entity.type
_entity.pdbx_description
1 polymer ?
#
loop_
_entity_poly.entity_id
_entity_poly.type
_entity_poly.pdbx_seq_one_letter_code
_entity_poly.pdbx_strand_id
1 'polypeptide(L)' 'MIQRDAFATPLYQAGASYLLKPNVQGFKLSPYGNVAYYWNVKMK' A
#
# COMPACT_ATOMS: atom_id res chain seq x y z
N MET A 1 12.79 24.29 4.86
CA MET A 1 14.19 23.82 4.87
C MET A 1 14.36 22.77 3.78
N ILE A 2 14.02 21.49 3.97
CA ILE A 2 14.41 20.40 3.06
C ILE A 2 14.06 20.59 1.56
N GLN A 3 12.85 21.07 1.21
CA GLN A 3 12.48 21.30 -0.19
C GLN A 3 13.18 22.52 -0.83
N ARG A 4 13.47 23.56 -0.03
CA ARG A 4 14.12 24.78 -0.52
C ARG A 4 15.62 24.58 -0.75
N ASP A 5 16.21 23.69 0.03
CA ASP A 5 17.64 23.37 -0.03
C ASP A 5 17.96 22.29 -1.08
N ALA A 6 16.93 21.79 -1.80
CA ALA A 6 17.02 20.71 -2.79
C ALA A 6 17.75 19.44 -2.29
N PHE A 7 17.78 19.23 -0.97
CA PHE A 7 18.54 18.15 -0.34
C PHE A 7 18.03 16.76 -0.72
N ALA A 8 16.73 16.63 -1.00
CA ALA A 8 16.11 15.42 -1.53
C ALA A 8 15.01 15.80 -2.54
N THR A 9 15.08 15.25 -3.74
CA THR A 9 14.06 15.45 -4.79
C THR A 9 13.11 14.25 -4.82
N PRO A 10 11.81 14.41 -4.53
CA PRO A 10 10.85 13.33 -4.64
C PRO A 10 10.68 12.96 -6.12
N LEU A 11 10.94 11.68 -6.45
CA LEU A 11 10.87 11.19 -7.84
C LEU A 11 9.46 10.70 -8.20
N TYR A 12 8.85 9.92 -7.32
CA TYR A 12 7.50 9.38 -7.48
C TYR A 12 6.94 8.93 -6.13
N GLN A 13 5.62 8.80 -6.05
CA GLN A 13 4.95 8.15 -4.92
C GLN A 13 4.69 6.68 -5.28
N ALA A 14 5.23 5.76 -4.49
CA ALA A 14 5.03 4.33 -4.72
C ALA A 14 3.57 3.93 -4.45
N GLY A 15 2.98 3.18 -5.38
CA GLY A 15 1.69 2.51 -5.21
C GLY A 15 1.88 0.99 -5.10
N ALA A 16 0.97 0.33 -4.40
CA ALA A 16 0.95 -1.12 -4.29
C ALA A 16 -0.11 -1.70 -5.24
N SER A 17 0.30 -2.62 -6.11
CA SER A 17 -0.60 -3.39 -6.98
C SER A 17 -0.41 -4.87 -6.71
N TYR A 18 -1.49 -5.64 -6.66
CA TYR A 18 -1.46 -7.07 -6.34
C TYR A 18 -2.57 -7.83 -7.05
N LEU A 19 -2.34 -9.12 -7.28
CA LEU A 19 -3.36 -10.05 -7.77
C LEU A 19 -4.14 -10.59 -6.57
N LEU A 20 -5.46 -10.46 -6.60
CA LEU A 20 -6.36 -10.99 -5.59
C LEU A 20 -7.26 -12.06 -6.22
N LYS A 21 -7.29 -13.26 -5.61
CA LYS A 21 -8.22 -14.30 -6.07
C LYS A 21 -9.67 -13.83 -5.86
N PRO A 22 -10.59 -14.08 -6.80
CA PRO A 22 -11.96 -13.56 -6.74
C PRO A 22 -12.81 -14.12 -5.59
N ASN A 23 -12.38 -15.22 -4.97
CA ASN A 23 -13.02 -15.80 -3.80
C ASN A 23 -12.55 -15.20 -2.47
N VAL A 24 -11.56 -14.30 -2.46
CA VAL A 24 -11.06 -13.64 -1.26
C VAL A 24 -11.80 -12.33 -1.04
N GLN A 25 -12.43 -12.18 0.13
CA GLN A 25 -13.16 -10.98 0.52
C GLN A 25 -12.56 -10.35 1.78
N GLY A 26 -12.68 -9.03 1.92
CA GLY A 26 -12.24 -8.32 3.12
C GLY A 26 -10.73 -8.09 3.24
N PHE A 27 -9.95 -8.44 2.21
CA PHE A 27 -8.52 -8.13 2.14
C PHE A 27 -8.29 -6.63 2.05
N LYS A 28 -7.35 -6.12 2.86
CA LYS A 28 -6.92 -4.72 2.84
C LYS A 28 -5.40 -4.63 3.02
N LEU A 29 -4.79 -3.66 2.35
CA LEU A 29 -3.42 -3.22 2.65
C LEU A 29 -3.46 -2.06 3.64
N SER A 30 -2.41 -1.97 4.45
CA SER A 30 -2.15 -0.83 5.32
C SER A 30 -2.00 0.46 4.50
N PRO A 31 -2.53 1.60 4.97
CA PRO A 31 -2.30 2.89 4.32
C PRO A 31 -0.85 3.39 4.48
N TYR A 32 -0.07 2.77 5.37
CA TYR A 32 1.31 3.18 5.68
C TYR A 32 2.37 2.26 5.06
N GLY A 33 1.99 1.38 4.12
CA GLY A 33 2.92 0.52 3.40
C GLY A 33 2.32 -0.83 3.00
N ASN A 34 3.17 -1.77 2.60
CA ASN A 34 2.74 -3.04 2.00
C ASN A 34 2.39 -4.13 3.04
N VAL A 35 1.85 -3.74 4.19
CA VAL A 35 1.43 -4.70 5.22
C VAL A 35 -0.01 -5.14 4.94
N ALA A 36 -0.23 -6.43 4.79
CA ALA A 36 -1.55 -7.01 4.59
C ALA A 36 -2.31 -7.21 5.91
N TYR A 37 -3.58 -6.83 5.92
CA TYR A 37 -4.49 -7.01 7.05
C TYR A 37 -5.37 -8.24 6.83
N TYR A 38 -5.21 -9.24 7.69
CA TYR A 38 -5.89 -10.53 7.58
C TYR A 38 -7.11 -10.69 8.48
N TRP A 39 -7.32 -9.79 9.43
CA TRP A 39 -8.36 -9.93 10.47
C TRP A 39 -9.80 -9.96 9.93
N ASN A 40 -10.04 -9.40 8.73
CA ASN A 40 -11.36 -9.39 8.07
C ASN A 40 -11.40 -10.29 6.82
N VAL A 41 -10.35 -11.07 6.56
CA VAL A 41 -10.27 -11.88 5.35
C VAL A 41 -11.17 -13.11 5.47
N LYS A 42 -12.01 -13.33 4.45
CA LYS A 42 -12.88 -14.50 4.33
C LYS A 42 -12.74 -15.12 2.95
N MET A 43 -12.87 -16.44 2.87
CA MET A 43 -13.00 -17.16 1.60
C MET A 43 -14.48 -17.48 1.37
N LYS A 44 -14.92 -17.27 0.13
CA LYS A 44 -16.27 -17.60 -0.34
C LYS A 44 -16.44 -19.10 -0.57
#